data_AF-A0A833YRW1-F1
#
_entry.id   AF-A0A833YRW1-F1
#
_cell.length_a   1.000
_cell.length_b   1.000
_cell.length_c   1.000
_cell.angle_alpha   90.00
_cell.angle_beta   90.00
_cell.angle_gamma   90.00
#
_symmetry.space_group_name_H-M   'P 1'
#
loop_
_entity.id
_entity.type
_entity.pdbx_description
1 polymer ?
#
loop_
_entity_poly.entity_id
_entity_poly.type
_entity_poly.pdbx_seq_one_letter_code
_entity_poly.pdbx_strand_id
1 'polypeptide(L)'
;MLLALEGAARPGPKAPKDHLTLLLGANAAGDFKLKPLLVYPSENPLALKGCSKASLPVVWSSNCNDWLTPNIFQDWFTGCFCPAVETYCASHGLPHRALLLLDSAPCHLAHLGSLSAHVRVEFLPKNTLTLIQPMNQGIIAAFKAHYLCLTLSHLVQKEAGGDRSSMWEFWRSYTVMTAVDNIAQA
;
A
#
# COMPACT_ATOMS: atom_id res chain seq x y z
N MET A 1 2.97 -5.45 -1.08
CA MET A 1 3.18 -5.10 -2.49
C MET A 1 4.33 -4.12 -2.59
N LEU A 2 5.46 -4.53 -3.18
CA LEU A 2 6.56 -3.62 -3.54
C LEU A 2 6.17 -2.89 -4.83
N LEU A 3 6.13 -1.55 -4.82
CA LEU A 3 6.14 -0.75 -6.04
C LEU A 3 7.61 -0.40 -6.33
N ALA A 4 8.17 -1.05 -7.34
CA ALA A 4 9.48 -0.73 -7.89
C ALA A 4 9.28 -0.17 -9.30
N LEU A 5 9.64 1.10 -9.50
CA LEU A 5 9.80 1.66 -10.84
C LEU A 5 11.14 1.14 -11.39
N GLU A 6 11.18 -0.11 -11.84
CA GLU A 6 12.36 -0.63 -12.54
C GLU A 6 12.33 -0.20 -14.01
N GLY A 7 13.14 0.82 -14.33
CA GLY A 7 13.60 1.05 -15.70
C GLY A 7 14.73 0.09 -16.04
N ALA A 8 14.71 -0.48 -17.26
CA ALA A 8 15.74 -1.37 -17.77
C ALA A 8 17.15 -0.75 -17.61
N ALA A 9 18.11 -1.57 -17.17
CA ALA A 9 19.49 -1.19 -16.95
C ALA A 9 20.16 -0.69 -18.25
N ARG A 10 20.22 0.62 -18.41
CA ARG A 10 21.14 1.32 -19.31
C ARG A 10 22.21 2.02 -18.47
N PRO A 11 23.44 2.20 -18.99
CA PRO A 11 24.47 2.96 -18.29
C PRO A 11 24.06 4.45 -18.33
N GLY A 12 23.35 4.87 -17.30
CA GLY A 12 22.93 6.24 -17.00
C GLY A 12 22.90 6.43 -15.48
N PRO A 13 22.66 7.66 -14.99
CA PRO A 13 22.55 7.92 -13.55
C PRO A 13 21.56 6.93 -12.94
N LYS A 14 21.99 6.18 -11.91
CA LYS A 14 21.12 5.23 -11.20
C LYS A 14 19.85 6.00 -10.81
N ALA A 15 18.70 5.56 -11.32
CA ALA A 15 17.43 6.11 -10.89
C ALA A 15 17.37 6.04 -9.35
N PRO A 16 16.91 7.09 -8.66
CA PRO A 16 16.68 7.02 -7.22
C PRO A 16 15.80 5.80 -6.94
N LYS A 17 16.33 4.86 -6.15
CA LYS A 17 15.60 3.68 -5.70
C LYS A 17 14.64 4.09 -4.59
N ASP A 18 13.67 4.94 -4.93
CA ASP A 18 12.59 5.31 -4.03
C ASP A 18 11.51 4.23 -4.11
N HIS A 19 11.81 3.09 -3.48
CA HIS A 19 10.83 2.03 -3.31
C HIS A 19 9.91 2.36 -2.13
N LEU A 20 8.64 2.02 -2.29
CA LEU A 20 7.69 2.00 -1.19
C LEU A 20 6.94 0.67 -1.19
N THR A 21 6.54 0.23 0.00
CA THR A 21 5.75 -0.98 0.17
C THR A 21 4.34 -0.62 0.59
N LEU A 22 3.36 -1.18 -0.11
CA LEU A 22 1.95 -1.07 0.22
C LEU A 22 1.38 -2.41 0.68
N LEU A 23 0.65 -2.39 1.79
CA LEU A 23 -0.26 -3.45 2.18
C LEU A 23 -1.68 -3.00 1.84
N LEU A 24 -2.33 -3.77 0.96
CA LEU A 24 -3.70 -3.57 0.53
C LEU A 24 -4.57 -4.65 1.17
N GLY A 25 -5.84 -4.33 1.42
CA GLY A 25 -6.81 -5.32 1.87
C GLY A 25 -8.23 -4.87 1.59
N ALA A 26 -9.10 -5.84 1.32
CA ALA A 26 -10.52 -5.64 1.07
C ALA A 26 -11.30 -6.86 1.54
N ASN A 27 -12.61 -6.72 1.70
CA ASN A 27 -13.49 -7.87 1.93
C ASN A 27 -13.88 -8.55 0.60
N ALA A 28 -14.51 -9.73 0.72
CA ALA A 28 -14.94 -10.51 -0.43
C ALA A 28 -16.09 -9.85 -1.23
N ALA A 29 -16.90 -9.00 -0.59
CA ALA A 29 -18.00 -8.30 -1.26
C ALA A 29 -17.53 -7.08 -2.08
N GLY A 30 -16.33 -6.56 -1.80
CA GLY A 30 -15.73 -5.43 -2.51
C GLY A 30 -16.23 -4.05 -2.08
N ASP A 31 -17.15 -3.99 -1.11
CA ASP A 31 -17.71 -2.76 -0.51
C ASP A 31 -16.89 -2.27 0.70
N PHE A 32 -15.98 -3.09 1.24
CA PHE A 32 -15.04 -2.71 2.28
C PHE A 32 -13.61 -2.75 1.75
N LYS A 33 -12.99 -1.58 1.61
CA LYS A 33 -11.56 -1.41 1.29
C LYS A 33 -10.84 -0.84 2.50
N LEU A 34 -9.77 -1.49 2.93
CA LEU A 34 -8.93 -1.00 4.02
C LEU A 34 -8.10 0.17 3.53
N LYS A 35 -7.90 1.15 4.42
CA LYS A 35 -6.90 2.20 4.22
C LYS A 35 -5.52 1.55 4.02
N PRO A 36 -4.85 1.77 2.87
CA PRO A 36 -3.57 1.13 2.60
C PRO A 36 -2.53 1.46 3.66
N LEU A 37 -1.74 0.48 4.09
CA LEU A 37 -0.55 0.74 4.89
C LEU A 37 0.63 0.95 3.95
N LEU A 38 1.29 2.11 4.08
CA LEU A 38 2.47 2.49 3.34
C LEU A 38 3.69 2.45 4.25
N VAL A 39 4.72 1.70 3.83
CA VAL A 39 6.03 1.66 4.46
C VAL A 39 7.03 2.38 3.54
N TYR A 40 7.67 3.42 4.07
CA TYR A 40 8.66 4.23 3.36
C TYR A 40 10.04 4.16 4.06
N PRO A 41 11.18 4.29 3.34
CA PRO A 41 12.51 4.32 3.95
C PRO A 41 12.70 5.36 5.06
N SER A 42 12.13 6.55 4.88
CA SER A 42 12.31 7.69 5.78
C SER A 42 11.07 7.92 6.64
N GLU A 43 11.24 8.10 7.96
CA GLU A 43 10.12 8.44 8.85
C GLU A 43 9.55 9.83 8.53
N ASN A 44 10.40 10.79 8.16
CA ASN A 44 10.01 12.19 7.93
C ASN A 44 10.65 12.72 6.64
N PRO A 45 10.17 12.28 5.46
CA PRO A 45 10.66 12.79 4.19
C PRO A 45 10.36 14.28 4.06
N LEU A 46 11.26 15.04 3.41
CA LEU A 46 11.10 16.48 3.21
C LEU A 46 9.77 16.85 2.53
N ALA A 47 9.28 16.00 1.63
CA ALA A 47 8.00 16.19 0.93
C ALA A 47 6.77 16.15 1.85
N LEU A 48 6.89 15.60 3.07
CA LEU A 48 5.82 15.56 4.07
C LEU A 48 6.04 16.59 5.19
N LYS A 49 6.99 17.52 5.04
CA LYS A 49 7.27 18.52 6.07
C LYS A 49 6.04 19.41 6.29
N GLY A 50 5.56 19.45 7.54
CA GLY A 50 4.37 20.22 7.92
C GLY A 50 3.04 19.50 7.68
N CYS A 51 3.06 18.28 7.14
CA CYS A 51 1.86 17.46 6.97
C CYS A 51 1.66 16.54 8.18
N SER A 52 0.41 16.40 8.63
CA SER A 52 0.07 15.41 9.65
C SER A 52 -0.01 14.03 8.99
N LYS A 53 0.72 13.04 9.52
CA LYS A 53 0.64 11.66 9.03
C LYS A 53 -0.75 11.06 9.19
N ALA A 54 -1.50 11.50 10.20
CA ALA A 54 -2.87 11.06 10.44
C ALA A 54 -3.84 11.54 9.35
N SER A 55 -3.56 12.68 8.70
CA SER A 55 -4.39 13.20 7.60
C SER A 55 -4.07 12.58 6.25
N LEU A 56 -3.02 11.77 6.13
CA LEU A 56 -2.69 11.09 4.88
C LEU A 56 -3.78 10.07 4.53
N PRO A 57 -4.05 9.82 3.24
CA PRO A 57 -4.99 8.79 2.79
C PRO A 57 -4.46 7.35 2.99
N VAL A 58 -3.25 7.20 3.54
CA VAL A 58 -2.62 5.93 3.91
C VAL A 58 -2.34 5.87 5.41
N VAL A 59 -2.18 4.66 5.94
CA VAL A 59 -1.54 4.46 7.25
C VAL A 59 -0.03 4.56 7.01
N TRP A 60 0.63 5.53 7.62
CA TRP A 60 2.06 5.77 7.44
C TRP A 60 2.90 4.96 8.41
N SER A 61 3.94 4.30 7.90
CA SER A 61 5.01 3.70 8.69
C SER A 61 6.34 3.87 7.96
N SER A 62 7.45 3.73 8.68
CA SER A 62 8.77 3.72 8.05
C SER A 62 9.64 2.55 8.48
N ASN A 63 10.48 2.14 7.54
CA ASN A 63 11.53 1.16 7.74
C ASN A 63 12.63 1.43 6.71
N CYS A 64 13.88 1.59 7.14
CA CYS A 64 15.01 1.92 6.25
C CYS A 64 15.23 0.89 5.13
N ASN A 65 14.79 -0.36 5.36
CA ASN A 65 14.85 -1.44 4.37
C ASN A 65 13.59 -1.54 3.49
N ASP A 66 12.69 -0.54 3.52
CA ASP A 66 11.45 -0.43 2.75
C ASP A 66 10.46 -1.62 2.80
N TRP A 67 10.73 -2.65 3.61
CA TRP A 67 9.88 -3.83 3.73
C TRP A 67 9.00 -3.82 4.98
N LEU A 68 7.90 -4.55 4.89
CA LEU A 68 6.99 -4.76 6.00
C LEU A 68 7.63 -5.70 7.03
N THR A 69 7.72 -5.25 8.29
CA THR A 69 8.25 -6.06 9.40
C THR A 69 7.11 -6.64 10.24
N PRO A 70 7.37 -7.70 11.04
CA PRO A 70 6.36 -8.24 11.94
C PRO A 70 5.77 -7.22 12.92
N ASN A 71 6.60 -6.32 13.45
CA ASN A 71 6.16 -5.27 14.37
C ASN A 71 5.22 -4.27 13.67
N ILE A 72 5.61 -3.79 12.48
CA ILE A 72 4.76 -2.89 11.68
C ILE A 72 3.43 -3.56 11.34
N PHE A 73 3.46 -4.84 10.99
CA PHE A 73 2.25 -5.60 10.69
C PHE A 73 1.35 -5.76 11.93
N GLN A 74 1.94 -6.06 13.09
CA GLN A 74 1.21 -6.18 14.34
C GLN A 74 0.55 -4.86 14.75
N ASP A 75 1.29 -3.75 14.67
CA ASP A 75 0.78 -2.40 14.99
C ASP A 75 -0.36 -2.01 14.04
N TRP A 76 -0.22 -2.32 12.75
CA TRP A 76 -1.31 -2.15 11.79
C TRP A 76 -2.52 -3.03 12.10
N PHE A 77 -2.30 -4.29 12.49
CA PHE A 77 -3.38 -5.23 12.78
C PHE A 77 -4.24 -4.74 13.96
N THR A 78 -3.60 -4.35 15.07
CA THR A 78 -4.32 -3.91 16.28
C THR A 78 -4.81 -2.47 16.16
N GLY A 79 -4.01 -1.57 15.59
CA GLY A 79 -4.30 -0.13 15.56
C GLY A 79 -5.13 0.33 14.37
N CYS A 80 -5.20 -0.45 13.28
CA CYS A 80 -5.91 -0.04 12.06
C CYS A 80 -6.93 -1.09 11.59
N PHE A 81 -6.51 -2.35 11.44
CA PHE A 81 -7.37 -3.40 10.90
C PHE A 81 -8.56 -3.71 11.83
N CYS A 82 -8.29 -4.06 13.10
CA CYS A 82 -9.35 -4.42 14.06
C CYS A 82 -10.40 -3.28 14.23
N PRO A 83 -10.02 -2.01 14.46
CA PRO A 83 -10.99 -0.92 14.54
C PRO A 83 -11.77 -0.67 13.24
N ALA A 84 -11.14 -0.87 12.08
CA ALA A 84 -11.82 -0.71 10.79
C ALA A 84 -12.89 -1.79 10.59
N VAL A 85 -12.59 -3.04 10.96
CA VAL A 85 -13.56 -4.15 10.95
C VAL A 85 -14.70 -3.88 11.91
N GLU A 86 -14.42 -3.42 13.13
CA GLU A 86 -15.44 -3.07 14.12
C GLU A 86 -16.40 -2.00 13.58
N THR A 87 -15.84 -0.94 13.01
CA THR A 87 -16.62 0.16 12.41
C THR A 87 -17.48 -0.32 11.26
N TYR A 88 -16.93 -1.17 10.38
CA TYR A 88 -17.67 -1.75 9.26
C TYR A 88 -18.81 -2.66 9.73
N CYS A 89 -18.55 -3.55 10.68
CA CYS A 89 -19.57 -4.43 11.24
C CYS A 89 -20.70 -3.62 11.89
N ALA A 90 -20.37 -2.61 12.69
CA ALA A 90 -21.35 -1.75 13.34
C ALA A 90 -22.22 -0.99 12.33
N SER A 91 -21.63 -0.43 11.27
CA SER A 91 -22.37 0.33 10.25
C SER A 91 -23.29 -0.53 9.37
N HIS A 92 -23.00 -1.82 9.25
CA HIS A 92 -23.79 -2.77 8.46
C HIS A 92 -24.70 -3.68 9.32
N GLY A 93 -24.77 -3.45 10.64
CA GLY A 93 -25.58 -4.28 11.56
C GLY A 93 -25.10 -5.72 11.65
N LEU A 94 -23.82 -5.98 11.37
CA LEU A 94 -23.20 -7.30 11.41
C LEU A 94 -22.63 -7.59 12.80
N PRO A 95 -22.57 -8.86 13.23
CA PRO A 95 -21.81 -9.21 14.42
C PRO A 95 -20.34 -8.81 14.24
N HIS A 96 -19.70 -8.34 15.31
CA HIS A 96 -18.28 -7.99 15.32
C HIS A 96 -17.43 -9.27 15.24
N ARG A 97 -17.34 -9.85 14.04
CA ARG A 97 -16.58 -11.06 13.72
C ARG A 97 -16.04 -10.95 12.30
N ALA A 98 -14.76 -11.22 12.12
CA ALA A 98 -14.14 -11.26 10.80
C ALA A 98 -13.14 -12.41 10.66
N LEU A 99 -12.94 -12.85 9.42
CA LEU A 99 -11.89 -13.76 9.02
C LEU A 99 -10.85 -12.99 8.20
N LEU A 100 -9.63 -12.91 8.68
CA LEU A 100 -8.49 -12.37 7.94
C LEU A 100 -7.71 -13.53 7.29
N LEU A 101 -7.65 -13.53 5.96
CA LEU A 101 -6.86 -14.48 5.20
C LEU A 101 -5.49 -13.88 4.88
N LEU A 102 -4.42 -14.54 5.31
CA LEU A 102 -3.04 -14.12 5.08
C LEU A 102 -2.27 -15.18 4.29
N ASP A 103 -1.26 -14.75 3.54
CA ASP A 103 -0.28 -15.67 2.99
C ASP A 103 0.81 -16.04 4.01
N SER A 104 1.76 -16.88 3.61
CA SER A 104 2.87 -17.32 4.47
C SER A 104 4.06 -16.34 4.52
N ALA A 105 3.87 -15.03 4.33
CA ALA A 105 4.96 -14.07 4.40
C ALA A 105 5.60 -14.00 5.81
N PRO A 106 6.93 -13.77 5.92
CA PRO A 106 7.63 -13.74 7.21
C PRO A 106 7.16 -12.65 8.18
N CYS A 107 6.54 -11.58 7.67
CA CYS A 107 5.99 -10.51 8.49
C CYS A 107 4.67 -10.89 9.18
N HIS A 108 4.03 -12.00 8.79
CA HIS A 108 2.78 -12.43 9.39
C HIS A 108 3.06 -13.32 10.62
N LEU A 109 2.78 -12.79 11.81
CA LEU A 109 3.02 -13.49 13.06
C LEU A 109 1.98 -14.61 13.28
N ALA A 110 2.43 -15.80 13.66
CA ALA A 110 1.55 -16.95 13.90
C ALA A 110 0.51 -16.70 15.02
N HIS A 111 0.79 -15.78 15.94
CA HIS A 111 -0.07 -15.47 17.09
C HIS A 111 -0.95 -14.23 16.88
N LEU A 112 -1.10 -13.71 15.65
CA LEU A 112 -1.96 -12.54 15.39
C LEU A 112 -3.40 -12.76 15.86
N GLY A 113 -3.93 -13.98 15.67
CA GLY A 113 -5.28 -14.32 16.08
C GLY A 113 -5.53 -14.25 17.58
N SER A 114 -4.49 -14.29 18.43
CA SER A 114 -4.66 -14.11 19.87
C SER A 114 -4.76 -12.65 20.30
N LEU A 115 -4.46 -11.71 19.40
CA LEU A 115 -4.49 -10.27 19.69
C LEU A 115 -5.92 -9.68 19.62
N SER A 116 -6.89 -10.43 19.09
CA SER A 116 -8.28 -10.00 19.02
C SER A 116 -9.23 -11.19 19.20
N ALA A 117 -10.21 -11.05 20.10
CA ALA A 117 -11.26 -12.07 20.29
C ALA A 117 -12.26 -12.12 19.12
N HIS A 118 -12.29 -11.09 18.27
CA HIS A 118 -13.28 -10.91 17.21
C HIS A 118 -12.76 -11.25 15.81
N VAL A 119 -11.43 -11.34 15.65
CA VAL A 119 -10.80 -11.60 14.36
C VAL A 119 -10.15 -12.97 14.40
N ARG A 120 -10.66 -13.88 13.56
CA ARG A 120 -9.97 -15.13 13.25
C ARG A 120 -8.97 -14.87 12.15
N VAL A 121 -7.73 -15.34 12.32
CA VAL A 121 -6.68 -15.25 11.30
C VAL A 121 -6.42 -16.65 10.77
N GLU A 122 -6.48 -16.82 9.45
CA GLU A 122 -6.16 -18.09 8.78
C GLU A 122 -5.08 -17.86 7.72
N PHE A 123 -4.16 -18.82 7.64
CA PHE A 123 -3.05 -18.80 6.71
C PHE A 123 -3.35 -19.68 5.50
N LEU A 124 -3.20 -19.10 4.32
CA LEU A 124 -3.27 -19.84 3.08
C LEU A 124 -2.08 -20.81 2.98
N PRO A 125 -2.25 -21.99 2.36
CA PRO A 125 -1.16 -22.93 2.14
C PRO A 125 0.01 -22.29 1.39
N LYS A 126 1.23 -22.74 1.70
CA LYS A 126 2.44 -22.25 1.04
C LYS A 126 2.36 -22.41 -0.47
N ASN A 127 2.96 -21.48 -1.21
CA ASN A 127 3.06 -21.48 -2.68
C ASN A 127 1.71 -21.40 -3.43
N THR A 128 0.63 -20.97 -2.78
CA THR A 128 -0.69 -20.81 -3.43
C THR A 128 -1.04 -19.36 -3.76
N LEU A 129 -0.07 -18.43 -3.64
CA LEU A 129 -0.27 -16.99 -3.81
C LEU A 129 -1.01 -16.62 -5.09
N THR A 130 -0.59 -17.17 -6.22
CA THR A 130 -1.19 -16.87 -7.53
C THR A 130 -2.50 -17.61 -7.77
N LEU A 131 -2.74 -18.71 -7.04
CA LEU A 131 -3.88 -19.59 -7.28
C LEU A 131 -5.09 -19.20 -6.45
N ILE A 132 -4.92 -18.88 -5.16
CA ILE A 132 -6.06 -18.71 -4.23
C ILE A 132 -6.04 -17.40 -3.46
N GLN A 133 -4.93 -16.66 -3.41
CA GLN A 133 -4.86 -15.44 -2.61
C GLN A 133 -5.61 -14.32 -3.35
N PRO A 134 -6.75 -13.82 -2.83
CA PRO A 134 -7.65 -12.96 -3.60
C PRO A 134 -6.98 -11.67 -4.08
N MET A 135 -6.07 -11.11 -3.28
CA MET A 135 -5.35 -9.88 -3.62
C MET A 135 -4.49 -10.05 -4.89
N ASN A 136 -3.88 -11.22 -5.06
CA ASN A 136 -3.08 -11.57 -6.23
C ASN A 136 -3.91 -12.02 -7.45
N GLN A 137 -5.21 -12.30 -7.29
CA GLN A 137 -6.11 -12.72 -8.39
C GLN A 137 -6.66 -11.56 -9.24
N GLY A 138 -6.12 -10.35 -9.08
CA GLY A 138 -6.46 -9.22 -9.96
C GLY A 138 -6.50 -7.88 -9.24
N ILE A 139 -6.78 -7.85 -7.94
CA ILE A 139 -6.89 -6.59 -7.17
C ILE A 139 -5.57 -5.81 -7.23
N ILE A 140 -4.45 -6.48 -6.95
CA ILE A 140 -3.12 -5.86 -7.02
C ILE A 140 -2.78 -5.42 -8.45
N ALA A 141 -3.12 -6.23 -9.46
CA ALA A 141 -2.85 -5.89 -10.85
C ALA A 141 -3.66 -4.68 -11.32
N ALA A 142 -4.95 -4.62 -10.95
CA ALA A 142 -5.83 -3.50 -11.22
C ALA A 142 -5.34 -2.22 -10.54
N PHE A 143 -5.01 -2.29 -9.25
CA PHE A 143 -4.45 -1.14 -8.52
C PHE A 143 -3.18 -0.59 -9.20
N LYS A 144 -2.25 -1.47 -9.60
CA LYS A 144 -1.03 -1.07 -10.32
C LYS A 144 -1.34 -0.42 -11.66
N ALA A 145 -2.32 -0.95 -12.40
CA ALA A 145 -2.74 -0.36 -13.67
C ALA A 145 -3.33 1.03 -13.47
N HIS A 146 -4.23 1.21 -12.50
CA HIS A 146 -4.80 2.52 -12.17
C HIS A 146 -3.74 3.53 -11.71
N TYR A 147 -2.85 3.13 -10.81
CA TYR A 147 -1.73 3.96 -10.36
C TYR A 147 -0.84 4.41 -11.52
N LEU A 148 -0.52 3.49 -12.44
CA LEU A 148 0.28 3.81 -13.62
C LEU A 148 -0.47 4.76 -14.56
N CYS A 149 -1.76 4.52 -14.83
CA CYS A 149 -2.59 5.40 -15.64
C CYS A 149 -2.65 6.83 -15.07
N LEU A 150 -2.83 6.98 -13.76
CA LEU A 150 -2.81 8.29 -13.08
C LEU A 150 -1.46 8.98 -13.24
N THR A 151 -0.37 8.25 -12.99
CA THR A 151 1.00 8.77 -13.15
C THR A 151 1.26 9.25 -14.57
N LEU A 152 0.87 8.47 -15.58
CA LEU A 152 1.01 8.84 -16.99
C LEU A 152 0.10 10.01 -17.36
N SER A 153 -1.11 10.08 -16.81
CA SER A 153 -2.02 11.21 -17.04
C SER A 153 -1.44 12.52 -16.52
N HIS A 154 -0.85 12.50 -15.32
CA HIS A 154 -0.15 13.68 -14.76
C HIS A 154 1.06 14.08 -15.61
N LEU A 155 1.81 13.10 -16.14
CA LEU A 155 2.91 13.36 -17.06
C LEU A 155 2.43 14.05 -18.34
N VAL A 156 1.41 13.49 -19.00
CA VAL A 156 0.86 14.05 -20.26
C VAL A 156 0.32 15.47 -20.06
N GLN A 157 -0.34 15.75 -18.94
CA GLN A 157 -0.81 17.09 -18.62
C GLN A 157 0.34 18.11 -18.47
N LYS A 158 1.49 17.66 -17.97
CA LYS A 158 2.70 18.50 -17.85
C LYS A 158 3.44 18.67 -19.18
N GLU A 159 3.37 17.66 -20.06
CA GLU A 159 3.96 17.66 -21.41
C GLU A 159 3.19 18.49 -22.45
N ALA A 160 1.94 18.90 -22.17
CA ALA A 160 1.15 19.71 -23.10
C ALA A 160 1.78 21.08 -23.46
N GLY A 161 2.93 21.42 -22.84
CA GLY A 161 3.80 22.56 -23.19
C GLY A 161 4.90 22.27 -24.23
N GLY A 162 5.09 21.03 -24.70
CA GLY A 162 5.87 20.69 -25.90
C GLY A 162 7.41 20.59 -25.78
N ASP A 163 8.00 20.56 -24.58
CA ASP A 163 9.46 20.50 -24.40
C ASP A 163 9.93 19.19 -23.74
N ARG A 164 10.98 18.52 -24.28
CA ARG A 164 11.57 17.33 -23.64
C ARG A 164 12.09 17.57 -22.23
N SER A 165 12.32 18.84 -21.85
CA SER A 165 12.62 19.22 -20.46
C SER A 165 11.48 18.83 -19.49
N SER A 166 10.22 18.80 -19.93
CA SER A 166 9.08 18.56 -19.03
C SER A 166 9.02 17.13 -18.48
N MET A 167 9.58 16.13 -19.17
CA MET A 167 9.61 14.75 -18.67
C MET A 167 10.56 14.63 -17.48
N TRP A 168 11.76 15.20 -17.61
CA TRP A 168 12.76 15.20 -16.55
C TRP A 168 12.31 16.06 -15.37
N GLU A 169 11.65 17.18 -15.64
CA GLU A 169 11.03 18.02 -14.61
C GLU A 169 9.88 17.32 -13.90
N PHE A 170 9.07 16.52 -14.60
CA PHE A 170 8.04 15.69 -13.98
C PHE A 170 8.66 14.75 -12.96
N TRP A 171 9.62 13.92 -13.37
CA TRP A 171 10.25 12.94 -12.49
C TRP A 171 11.04 13.58 -11.35
N ARG A 172 11.68 14.74 -11.58
CA ARG A 172 12.33 15.52 -10.50
C ARG A 172 11.35 16.09 -9.49
N SER A 173 10.12 16.41 -9.93
CA SER A 173 9.06 16.91 -9.05
C SER A 173 8.23 15.79 -8.40
N TYR A 174 8.43 14.53 -8.83
CA TYR A 174 7.67 13.40 -8.31
C TYR A 174 8.17 13.02 -6.92
N THR A 175 7.33 13.20 -5.91
CA THR A 175 7.69 12.95 -4.51
C THR A 175 6.83 11.85 -3.90
N VAL A 176 7.19 11.39 -2.70
CA VAL A 176 6.33 10.46 -1.93
C VAL A 176 4.95 11.05 -1.64
N MET A 177 4.79 12.38 -1.56
CA MET A 177 3.47 13.00 -1.45
C MET A 177 2.65 12.74 -2.71
N THR A 178 3.23 12.99 -3.89
CA THR A 178 2.59 12.68 -5.18
C THR A 178 2.24 11.19 -5.30
N ALA A 179 3.10 10.30 -4.80
CA ALA A 179 2.81 8.88 -4.75
C ALA A 179 1.61 8.56 -3.83
N VAL A 180 1.55 9.17 -2.64
CA VAL A 180 0.43 9.04 -1.70
C VAL A 180 -0.88 9.55 -2.31
N ASP A 181 -0.85 10.67 -3.04
CA ASP A 181 -2.02 11.21 -3.74
C ASP A 181 -2.48 10.28 -4.87
N ASN A 182 -1.55 9.66 -5.60
CA ASN A 182 -1.87 8.65 -6.60
C ASN A 182 -2.47 7.38 -5.97
N ILE A 183 -1.95 6.95 -4.82
CA ILE A 183 -2.47 5.79 -4.07
C ILE A 183 -3.91 6.04 -3.61
N ALA A 184 -4.24 7.27 -3.21
CA ALA A 184 -5.58 7.62 -2.77
C ALA A 184 -6.64 7.55 -3.89
N GLN A 185 -6.20 7.77 -5.13
CA GLN A 185 -7.06 7.80 -6.32
C GLN A 185 -7.14 6.47 -7.06
N ALA A 186 -6.17 5.57 -6.87
CA ALA A 186 -6.09 4.26 -7.53
C ALA A 186 -6.94 3.18 -6.84
#